data_AF-A0A015M3M1-F1
#
_entry.id   AF-A0A015M3M1-F1
#
_cell.length_a   1.000
_cell.length_b   1.000
_cell.length_c   1.000
_cell.angle_alpha   90.00
_cell.angle_beta   90.00
_cell.angle_gamma   90.00
#
_symmetry.space_group_name_H-M   'P 1'
#
loop_
_entity.id
_entity.type
_entity.pdbx_description
1 polymer ?
#
loop_
_entity_poly.entity_id
_entity_poly.type
_entity_poly.pdbx_seq_one_letter_code
_entity_poly.pdbx_strand_id
1 'polypeptide(L)'
;MAALLSPKKLLAQHVAYLYNVVLLPRLEFRLQTTLFAESTINRMVSSMLSLIRQKAGLASVTPLSALFTLLPFSIQQAFGRFLLSHVASWQKIFSHPSYKLFANYMITYLQGFLD
;
A
#
# COMPACT_ATOMS: atom_id res chain seq x y z
N MET A 1 -2.96 -24.39 37.02
CA MET A 1 -4.14 -24.59 36.13
C MET A 1 -3.97 -23.64 34.95
N ALA A 2 -3.48 -24.14 33.82
CA ALA A 2 -3.26 -23.30 32.63
C ALA A 2 -4.60 -23.15 31.89
N ALA A 3 -5.16 -21.94 31.85
CA ALA A 3 -6.33 -21.66 31.04
C ALA A 3 -5.94 -21.82 29.56
N LEU A 4 -6.52 -22.81 28.88
CA LEU A 4 -6.45 -22.93 27.43
C LEU A 4 -7.13 -21.70 26.82
N LEU A 5 -6.33 -20.70 26.42
CA LEU A 5 -6.82 -19.56 25.67
C LEU A 5 -7.30 -20.06 24.31
N SER A 6 -8.61 -20.06 24.11
CA SER A 6 -9.19 -20.38 22.81
C SER A 6 -8.86 -19.27 21.80
N PRO A 7 -8.69 -19.59 20.50
CA PRO A 7 -8.42 -18.58 19.48
C PRO A 7 -9.51 -17.51 19.46
N LYS A 8 -9.13 -16.24 19.68
CA LYS A 8 -10.07 -15.12 19.66
C LYS A 8 -10.59 -14.88 18.24
N LYS A 9 -11.91 -14.85 18.07
CA LYS A 9 -12.54 -14.54 16.77
C LYS A 9 -12.17 -13.12 16.34
N LEU A 10 -11.44 -12.99 15.24
CA LEU A 10 -11.08 -11.69 14.67
C LEU A 10 -12.26 -11.08 13.92
N LEU A 11 -12.57 -9.83 14.24
CA LEU A 11 -13.55 -8.98 13.56
C LEU A 11 -12.89 -8.28 12.36
N ALA A 12 -13.71 -7.81 11.41
CA ALA A 12 -13.23 -7.08 10.24
C ALA A 12 -12.36 -5.88 10.62
N GLN A 13 -12.72 -5.13 11.67
CA GLN A 13 -11.94 -4.01 12.19
C GLN A 13 -10.53 -4.41 12.64
N HIS A 14 -10.35 -5.59 13.25
CA HIS A 14 -9.04 -6.05 13.70
C HIS A 14 -8.16 -6.41 12.50
N VAL A 15 -8.73 -7.03 11.47
CA VAL A 15 -8.01 -7.36 10.24
C VAL A 15 -7.66 -6.09 9.46
N ALA A 16 -8.58 -5.12 9.39
CA ALA A 16 -8.33 -3.82 8.76
C ALA A 16 -7.22 -3.04 9.47
N TYR A 17 -7.18 -3.08 10.80
CA TYR A 17 -6.07 -2.51 11.58
C TYR A 17 -4.73 -3.17 11.22
N LEU A 18 -4.67 -4.51 11.21
CA LEU A 18 -3.45 -5.24 10.83
C LEU A 18 -3.00 -4.90 9.41
N TYR A 19 -3.95 -4.76 8.48
CA TYR A 19 -3.67 -4.32 7.12
C TYR A 19 -3.04 -2.92 7.10
N ASN A 20 -3.67 -1.93 7.73
CA ASN A 20 -3.24 -0.53 7.68
C ASN A 20 -1.94 -0.25 8.46
N VAL A 21 -1.77 -0.88 9.62
CA VAL A 21 -0.70 -0.58 10.58
C VAL A 21 0.47 -1.53 10.49
N VAL A 22 0.27 -2.77 10.03
CA VAL A 22 1.35 -3.77 9.96
C VAL A 22 1.73 -4.08 8.53
N LEU A 23 0.77 -4.49 7.69
CA LEU A 23 1.08 -4.93 6.34
C LEU A 23 1.56 -3.78 5.45
N LEU A 24 0.80 -2.69 5.39
CA LEU A 24 1.12 -1.57 4.50
C LEU A 24 2.49 -0.94 4.81
N PRO A 25 2.85 -0.59 6.06
CA PRO A 25 4.18 -0.05 6.35
C PRO A 25 5.31 -1.04 6.04
N ARG A 26 5.08 -2.34 6.29
CA ARG A 26 6.09 -3.38 5.99
C ARG A 26 6.33 -3.54 4.49
N LEU A 27 5.26 -3.48 3.69
CA LEU A 27 5.36 -3.48 2.23
C LEU A 27 5.99 -2.19 1.73
N GLU A 28 5.55 -1.03 2.23
CA GLU A 28 6.11 0.28 1.88
C GLU A 28 7.63 0.30 2.08
N PHE A 29 8.13 -0.19 3.22
CA PHE A 29 9.56 -0.31 3.48
C PHE A 29 10.27 -1.26 2.51
N ARG A 30 9.68 -2.44 2.24
CA ARG A 30 10.28 -3.43 1.33
C ARG A 30 10.28 -3.00 -0.13
N LEU A 31 9.31 -2.19 -0.52
CA LEU A 31 9.10 -1.75 -1.88
C LEU A 31 9.70 -0.36 -2.15
N GLN A 32 10.34 0.27 -1.16
CA GLN A 32 10.82 1.67 -1.23
C GLN A 32 11.71 1.99 -2.45
N THR A 33 12.44 1.00 -2.97
CA THR A 33 13.36 1.17 -4.10
C THR A 33 12.82 0.63 -5.42
N THR A 34 11.67 -0.04 -5.39
CA THR A 34 11.18 -0.82 -6.54
C THR A 34 9.74 -0.46 -6.84
N LEU A 35 9.54 0.17 -7.99
CA LEU A 35 8.21 0.44 -8.52
C LEU A 35 7.61 -0.82 -9.13
N PHE A 36 6.39 -1.12 -8.72
CA PHE A 36 5.59 -2.21 -9.27
C PHE A 36 4.33 -1.66 -9.91
N ALA A 37 3.86 -2.35 -10.96
CA ALA A 37 2.54 -2.08 -11.53
C ALA A 37 1.44 -2.28 -10.48
N GLU A 38 0.35 -1.55 -10.62
CA GLU A 38 -0.79 -1.61 -9.71
C GLU A 38 -1.34 -3.03 -9.56
N SER A 39 -1.42 -3.80 -10.66
CA SER A 39 -1.89 -5.20 -10.64
C SER A 39 -1.03 -6.09 -9.73
N THR A 40 0.28 -5.89 -9.74
CA THR A 40 1.23 -6.60 -8.89
C THR A 40 1.04 -6.23 -7.42
N ILE A 41 0.91 -4.95 -7.11
CA ILE A 41 0.64 -4.48 -5.74
C ILE A 41 -0.70 -5.00 -5.23
N ASN A 42 -1.76 -4.91 -6.04
CA ASN A 42 -3.08 -5.43 -5.71
C ASN A 42 -3.05 -6.95 -5.45
N ARG A 43 -2.26 -7.69 -6.22
CA ARG A 43 -2.04 -9.13 -5.98
C ARG A 43 -1.34 -9.38 -4.64
N MET A 44 -0.33 -8.58 -4.27
CA MET A 44 0.37 -8.73 -2.98
C MET A 44 -0.56 -8.52 -1.77
N VAL A 45 -1.49 -7.56 -1.86
CA VAL A 45 -2.43 -7.26 -0.76
C VAL A 45 -3.75 -8.03 -0.82
N SER A 46 -4.03 -8.72 -1.92
CA SER A 46 -5.32 -9.38 -2.20
C SER A 46 -5.78 -10.34 -1.10
N SER A 47 -4.87 -11.10 -0.49
CA SER A 47 -5.20 -12.09 0.55
C SER A 47 -5.78 -11.43 1.80
N MET A 48 -5.19 -10.34 2.26
CA MET A 48 -5.66 -9.56 3.40
C MET A 48 -6.97 -8.83 3.09
N LEU A 49 -7.12 -8.27 1.88
CA LEU A 49 -8.37 -7.62 1.48
C LEU A 49 -9.53 -8.62 1.37
N SER A 50 -9.26 -9.83 0.88
CA SER A 50 -10.23 -10.93 0.84
C SER A 50 -10.67 -11.35 2.25
N LEU A 51 -9.73 -11.44 3.19
CA LEU A 51 -10.04 -11.70 4.60
C LEU A 51 -10.92 -10.61 5.21
N ILE A 52 -10.63 -9.34 4.95
CA ILE A 52 -11.46 -8.23 5.45
C ILE A 52 -12.88 -8.32 4.89
N ARG A 53 -13.02 -8.57 3.58
CA ARG A 53 -14.31 -8.76 2.91
C ARG A 53 -15.11 -9.89 3.54
N GLN A 54 -14.49 -11.06 3.75
CA GLN A 54 -15.13 -12.21 4.39
C GLN A 54 -15.57 -11.89 5.82
N LYS A 55 -14.73 -11.20 6.60
CA LYS A 55 -15.05 -10.83 7.99
C LYS A 55 -16.10 -9.74 8.09
N ALA A 56 -16.25 -8.91 7.06
CA ALA A 56 -17.26 -7.88 6.98
C ALA A 56 -18.62 -8.40 6.47
N GLY A 57 -18.71 -9.68 6.10
CA GLY A 57 -19.95 -10.26 5.54
C GLY A 57 -20.27 -9.76 4.14
N LEU A 58 -19.26 -9.27 3.39
CA LEU A 58 -19.44 -8.78 2.03
C LEU A 58 -19.30 -9.92 1.02
N ALA A 59 -20.05 -9.82 -0.08
CA ALA A 59 -20.01 -10.81 -1.16
C ALA A 59 -18.63 -10.85 -1.84
N SER A 60 -18.21 -12.03 -2.32
CA SER A 60 -16.92 -12.19 -3.01
C SER A 60 -16.78 -11.29 -4.24
N VAL A 61 -17.89 -10.95 -4.88
CA VAL A 61 -17.97 -10.07 -6.07
C VAL A 61 -17.92 -8.57 -5.74
N THR A 62 -17.92 -8.18 -4.46
CA THR A 62 -17.83 -6.77 -4.08
C THR A 62 -16.55 -6.15 -4.66
N PRO A 63 -16.64 -5.08 -5.46
CA PRO A 63 -15.48 -4.49 -6.10
C PRO A 63 -14.49 -3.92 -5.06
N LEU A 64 -13.20 -3.90 -5.40
CA LEU A 64 -12.15 -3.43 -4.48
C LEU A 64 -12.37 -1.97 -4.08
N SER A 65 -12.83 -1.13 -5.02
CA SER A 65 -13.20 0.27 -4.78
C SER A 65 -14.24 0.42 -3.68
N ALA A 66 -15.26 -0.44 -3.69
CA ALA A 66 -16.29 -0.47 -2.68
C ALA A 66 -15.75 -0.88 -1.29
N LEU A 67 -14.66 -1.66 -1.22
CA LEU A 67 -14.04 -1.94 0.08
C LEU A 67 -13.43 -0.68 0.72
N PHE A 68 -12.89 0.21 -0.09
CA PHE A 68 -12.26 1.44 0.40
C PHE A 68 -13.28 2.53 0.76
N THR A 69 -14.49 2.47 0.21
CA THR A 69 -15.55 3.47 0.46
C THR A 69 -16.65 3.01 1.41
N LEU A 70 -17.06 1.74 1.36
CA LEU A 70 -18.21 1.25 2.13
C LEU A 70 -17.89 0.87 3.57
N LEU A 71 -16.64 0.52 3.87
CA LEU A 71 -16.28 0.06 5.21
C LEU A 71 -15.87 1.23 6.11
N PRO A 72 -16.39 1.31 7.33
CA PRO A 72 -16.03 2.35 8.30
C PRO A 72 -14.60 2.19 8.85
N PHE A 73 -13.84 1.22 8.35
CA PHE A 73 -12.52 0.85 8.87
C PHE A 73 -11.35 1.57 8.18
N SER A 74 -11.62 2.55 7.32
CA SER A 74 -10.63 3.40 6.63
C SER A 74 -9.48 2.60 6.00
N ILE A 75 -9.82 1.57 5.21
CA ILE A 75 -8.83 0.73 4.53
C ILE A 75 -8.12 1.57 3.48
N GLN A 76 -6.79 1.62 3.51
CA GLN A 76 -6.01 2.41 2.57
C GLN A 76 -5.76 1.66 1.26
N GLN A 77 -5.78 2.40 0.14
CA GLN A 77 -5.32 1.87 -1.15
C GLN A 77 -3.80 1.73 -1.16
N ALA A 78 -3.30 0.50 -1.31
CA ALA A 78 -1.87 0.19 -1.25
C ALA A 78 -1.08 0.90 -2.36
N PHE A 79 -1.56 0.84 -3.61
CA PHE A 79 -0.88 1.44 -4.75
C PHE A 79 -0.69 2.95 -4.60
N GLY A 80 -1.77 3.68 -4.32
CA GLY A 80 -1.71 5.13 -4.11
C GLY A 80 -0.78 5.51 -2.97
N ARG A 81 -0.82 4.78 -1.84
CA ARG A 81 0.09 5.00 -0.71
C ARG A 81 1.55 4.80 -1.11
N PHE A 82 1.87 3.72 -1.80
CA PHE A 82 3.25 3.44 -2.20
C PHE A 82 3.74 4.46 -3.23
N LEU A 83 2.90 4.85 -4.19
CA LEU A 83 3.26 5.87 -5.16
C LEU A 83 3.60 7.21 -4.49
N LEU A 84 2.78 7.65 -3.53
CA LEU A 84 3.06 8.86 -2.76
C LEU A 84 4.38 8.78 -1.98
N SER A 85 4.67 7.62 -1.37
CA SER A 85 5.91 7.38 -0.63
C SER A 85 7.16 7.48 -1.53
N HIS A 86 7.07 6.92 -2.74
CA HIS A 86 8.14 7.01 -3.74
C HIS A 86 8.33 8.45 -4.22
N VAL A 87 7.24 9.14 -4.57
CA VAL A 87 7.29 10.53 -5.01
C VAL A 87 7.92 11.42 -3.93
N ALA A 88 7.52 11.26 -2.66
CA ALA A 88 8.11 12.01 -1.55
C ALA A 88 9.61 11.71 -1.38
N SER A 89 10.01 10.43 -1.51
CA SER A 89 11.41 10.01 -1.45
C SER A 89 12.24 10.62 -2.59
N TRP A 90 11.73 10.59 -3.81
CA TRP A 90 12.37 11.20 -4.98
C TRP A 90 12.45 12.71 -4.86
N GLN A 91 11.38 13.37 -4.42
CA GLN A 91 11.37 14.81 -4.20
C GLN A 91 12.48 15.21 -3.23
N LYS A 92 12.66 14.46 -2.13
CA LYS A 92 13.74 14.68 -1.16
C LYS A 92 15.13 14.52 -1.79
N ILE A 93 15.33 13.51 -2.63
CA ILE A 93 16.62 13.26 -3.31
C ILE A 93 16.90 14.38 -4.32
N PHE A 94 15.97 14.67 -5.21
CA PHE A 94 16.17 15.64 -6.31
C PHE A 94 16.20 17.10 -5.84
N SER A 95 15.59 17.40 -4.69
CA SER A 95 15.63 18.75 -4.11
C SER A 95 16.90 19.00 -3.27
N HIS A 96 17.70 17.97 -3.01
CA HIS A 96 18.91 18.12 -2.20
C HIS A 96 20.05 18.77 -3.03
N PRO A 97 20.75 19.80 -2.51
CA PRO A 97 21.75 20.54 -3.26
C PRO A 97 22.86 19.67 -3.89
N SER A 98 23.28 18.61 -3.21
CA SER A 98 24.33 17.69 -3.71
C SER A 98 23.91 16.88 -4.93
N TYR A 99 22.61 16.67 -5.14
CA TYR A 99 22.09 15.87 -6.25
C TYR A 99 21.53 16.73 -7.39
N LYS A 100 21.63 18.07 -7.30
CA LYS A 100 21.07 19.00 -8.29
C LYS A 100 21.58 18.75 -9.72
N LEU A 101 22.87 18.44 -9.87
CA LEU A 101 23.46 18.14 -11.18
C LEU A 101 22.87 16.87 -11.80
N PHE A 102 22.75 15.81 -10.99
CA PHE A 102 22.12 14.56 -11.39
C PHE A 102 20.63 14.75 -11.71
N ALA A 103 19.90 15.52 -10.89
CA ALA A 103 18.51 15.86 -11.12
C ALA A 103 18.30 16.52 -12.49
N ASN A 104 19.09 17.56 -12.78
CA ASN A 104 19.03 18.27 -14.05
C ASN A 104 19.34 17.34 -15.24
N TYR A 105 20.37 16.50 -15.13
CA TYR A 105 20.70 15.52 -16.17
C TYR A 105 19.53 14.56 -16.44
N MET A 106 18.93 13.99 -15.39
CA MET A 106 17.80 13.06 -15.53
C MET A 106 16.58 13.73 -16.15
N ILE A 107 16.29 14.98 -15.78
CA ILE A 107 15.18 15.76 -16.37
C ILE A 107 15.43 15.97 -17.87
N THR A 108 16.62 16.42 -18.27
CA THR A 108 16.95 16.63 -19.68
C THR A 108 16.92 15.32 -20.49
N TYR A 109 17.42 14.23 -19.92
CA TYR A 109 17.37 12.90 -20.54
C TYR A 109 15.92 12.44 -20.78
N LEU A 110 15.06 12.58 -19.77
CA LEU A 110 13.65 12.19 -19.87
C LEU A 110 12.87 13.07 -20.85
N GLN A 111 13.18 14.37 -20.92
CA GLN A 111 12.57 15.28 -21.90
C GLN A 111 12.90 14.84 -23.34
N GLY A 112 14.18 14.59 -23.64
CA GLY A 112 14.58 14.13 -24.97
C GLY A 112 14.15 12.70 -25.34
N PHE A 113 13.61 11.92 -24.39
CA PHE A 113 12.99 10.62 -24.66
C PHE A 113 11.48 10.74 -24.96
N LEU A 114 10.84 11.82 -24.50
CA LEU A 114 9.41 12.08 -24.68
C LEU A 114 9.11 12.97 -25.90
N ASP A 115 10.13 13.64 -26.45
CA ASP A 115 10.11 14.32 -27.75
C ASP A 115 10.35 13.32 -28.91
#